data_AF-A0A1I4G400-F1
#
_entry.id   AF-A0A1I4G400-F1
#
_cell.length_a   1.000
_cell.length_b   1.000
_cell.length_c   1.000
_cell.angle_alpha   90.00
_cell.angle_beta   90.00
_cell.angle_gamma   90.00
#
_symmetry.space_group_name_H-M   'P 1'
#
loop_
_entity.id
_entity.type
_entity.pdbx_description
1 polymer ?
#
loop_
_entity_poly.entity_id
_entity_poly.type
_entity_poly.pdbx_seq_one_letter_code
_entity_poly.pdbx_strand_id
1 'polypeptide(L)'
;MKITVPRAAAESGTLRVWLRRIPEASDTVHAFRLGPDGKPNVEVGRAEVYGRGHGSAATERVMLLFRLRSQDGIVPVVANEVLELLVETPGSEGYADVELDILEIL
;
A
#
# COMPACT_ATOMS: atom_id res chain seq x y z
N MET A 1 -5.58 -6.61 -0.92
CA MET A 1 -4.46 -7.36 -1.56
C MET A 1 -3.28 -7.50 -0.60
N LYS A 2 -2.55 -8.62 -0.60
CA LYS A 2 -1.39 -8.82 0.27
C LYS A 2 -0.06 -8.68 -0.47
N ILE A 3 0.92 -8.05 0.19
CA ILE A 3 2.29 -7.90 -0.33
C ILE A 3 3.31 -8.27 0.75
N THR A 4 4.49 -8.69 0.32
CA THR A 4 5.62 -8.99 1.22
C THR A 4 6.59 -7.81 1.22
N VAL A 5 6.97 -7.33 2.40
CA VAL A 5 7.90 -6.21 2.57
C VAL A 5 9.30 -6.63 2.14
N PRO A 6 9.89 -5.99 1.11
CA PRO A 6 11.26 -6.24 0.74
C PRO A 6 12.22 -5.78 1.83
N ARG A 7 13.41 -6.39 1.87
CA ARG A 7 14.47 -5.99 2.81
C ARG A 7 14.84 -4.51 2.69
N ALA A 8 14.94 -4.00 1.46
CA ALA A 8 15.27 -2.60 1.20
C ALA A 8 14.21 -1.63 1.75
N ALA A 9 12.92 -1.98 1.62
CA ALA A 9 11.84 -1.20 2.21
C ALA A 9 11.89 -1.19 3.75
N ALA A 10 12.16 -2.34 4.38
CA ALA A 10 12.30 -2.45 5.83
C ALA A 10 13.48 -1.61 6.37
N GLU A 11 14.62 -1.63 5.66
CA GLU A 11 15.81 -0.86 6.05
C GLU A 11 15.64 0.65 5.83
N SER A 12 14.94 1.05 4.76
CA SER A 12 14.76 2.46 4.41
C SER A 12 13.49 3.11 4.96
N GLY A 13 12.58 2.32 5.56
CA GLY A 13 11.24 2.78 5.97
C GLY A 13 10.37 3.27 4.81
N THR A 14 10.70 2.89 3.58
CA THR A 14 10.01 3.35 2.37
C THR A 14 9.73 2.17 1.46
N LEU A 15 8.46 1.86 1.27
CA LEU A 15 8.00 0.84 0.34
C LEU A 15 7.53 1.51 -0.96
N ARG A 16 8.05 1.05 -2.09
CA ARG A 16 7.67 1.51 -3.43
C ARG A 16 6.97 0.37 -4.15
N VAL A 17 5.79 0.64 -4.69
CA VAL A 17 5.04 -0.32 -5.51
C VAL A 17 4.82 0.29 -6.88
N TRP A 18 5.42 -0.30 -7.90
CA TRP A 18 5.25 0.12 -9.29
C TRP A 18 4.07 -0.60 -9.92
N LEU A 19 3.22 0.16 -10.60
CA LEU A 19 1.97 -0.33 -11.20
C LEU A 19 1.98 -0.15 -12.72
N ARG A 20 1.30 -1.08 -13.40
CA ARG A 20 1.01 -1.04 -14.84
C ARG A 20 -0.22 -0.19 -15.16
N ARG A 21 -1.13 -0.03 -14.20
CA ARG A 21 -2.39 0.73 -14.33
C ARG A 21 -2.72 1.44 -13.02
N ILE A 22 -3.39 2.58 -13.15
CA ILE A 22 -3.95 3.32 -12.02
C ILE A 22 -5.19 2.57 -11.53
N PRO A 23 -5.28 2.20 -10.24
CA PRO A 23 -6.47 1.52 -9.72
C PRO A 23 -7.71 2.41 -9.85
N GLU A 24 -8.83 1.77 -10.13
CA GLU A 24 -10.13 2.43 -10.32
C GLU A 24 -10.71 2.89 -8.96
N ALA A 25 -10.37 2.24 -7.86
CA ALA A 25 -11.11 2.47 -6.63
C ALA A 25 -10.61 3.59 -5.70
N SER A 26 -9.47 4.27 -5.95
CA SER A 26 -8.95 5.15 -4.89
C SER A 26 -7.88 6.18 -5.23
N ASP A 27 -8.04 7.35 -4.60
CA ASP A 27 -7.01 8.39 -4.49
C ASP A 27 -5.90 8.00 -3.50
N THR A 28 -6.18 7.13 -2.51
CA THR A 28 -5.22 6.76 -1.45
C THR A 28 -5.27 5.26 -1.12
N VAL A 29 -4.13 4.59 -1.24
CA VAL A 29 -3.94 3.20 -0.82
C VAL A 29 -3.28 3.17 0.55
N HIS A 30 -3.84 2.39 1.48
CA HIS A 30 -3.36 2.22 2.84
C HIS A 30 -2.74 0.83 3.01
N ALA A 31 -1.68 0.74 3.81
CA ALA A 31 -0.98 -0.50 4.12
C ALA A 31 -1.17 -0.83 5.60
N PHE A 32 -1.63 -2.06 5.87
CA PHE A 32 -1.91 -2.55 7.21
C PHE A 32 -1.04 -3.75 7.56
N ARG A 33 -0.56 -3.78 8.80
CA ARG A 33 -0.05 -5.00 9.44
C ARG A 33 -1.22 -5.89 9.82
N LEU A 34 -1.05 -7.19 9.58
CA LEU A 34 -2.03 -8.21 9.98
C LEU A 34 -1.94 -8.49 11.48
N GLY A 35 -3.09 -8.63 12.13
CA GLY A 35 -3.23 -9.14 13.48
C GLY A 35 -3.08 -10.67 13.56
N PRO A 36 -3.10 -11.26 14.77
CA PRO A 36 -3.00 -12.71 14.97
C PRO A 36 -4.11 -13.51 14.30
N ASP A 37 -5.26 -12.88 14.06
CA ASP A 37 -6.41 -13.45 13.36
C ASP A 37 -6.30 -13.33 11.83
N GLY A 38 -5.19 -12.79 11.33
CA GLY A 38 -4.91 -12.61 9.90
C GLY A 38 -5.66 -11.44 9.25
N LYS A 39 -6.30 -10.58 10.05
CA LYS A 39 -7.02 -9.38 9.58
C LYS A 39 -6.19 -8.11 9.72
N PRO A 40 -6.47 -7.06 8.93
CA PRO A 40 -5.87 -5.75 9.11
C PRO A 40 -6.05 -5.25 10.55
N ASN A 41 -4.97 -4.82 11.19
CA ASN A 41 -5.00 -4.37 12.59
C ASN A 41 -4.39 -2.98 12.77
N VAL A 42 -3.19 -2.75 12.25
CA VAL A 42 -2.46 -1.48 12.43
C VAL A 42 -2.07 -0.91 11.08
N GLU A 43 -2.51 0.32 10.80
CA GLU A 43 -2.03 1.06 9.63
C GLU A 43 -0.55 1.41 9.83
N VAL A 44 0.28 1.05 8.85
CA VAL A 44 1.73 1.30 8.89
C VAL A 44 2.17 2.32 7.83
N GLY A 45 1.28 2.72 6.93
CA GLY A 45 1.53 3.77 5.96
C GLY A 45 0.43 3.89 4.92
N ARG A 46 0.49 4.99 4.17
CA ARG A 46 -0.41 5.27 3.05
C ARG A 46 0.36 5.85 1.88
N ALA A 47 -0.18 5.68 0.68
CA ALA A 47 0.34 6.19 -0.57
C ALA A 47 -0.79 6.82 -1.36
N GLU A 48 -0.60 8.08 -1.75
CA GLU A 48 -1.51 8.75 -2.67
C GLU A 48 -1.19 8.32 -4.11
N VAL A 49 -2.24 8.08 -4.88
CA VAL A 49 -2.15 7.68 -6.28
C VAL A 49 -2.08 8.95 -7.13
N TYR A 50 -0.87 9.38 -7.50
CA TYR A 50 -0.67 10.50 -8.40
C TYR A 50 -0.54 10.02 -9.86
N GLY A 51 -1.36 10.56 -10.76
CA GLY A 51 -1.29 10.19 -12.18
C GLY A 51 -2.41 10.78 -13.05
N ARG A 52 -2.54 10.26 -14.27
CA ARG A 52 -3.67 10.54 -15.18
C ARG A 52 -5.00 10.06 -14.57
N GLY A 53 -6.10 10.39 -15.23
CA GLY A 53 -7.43 9.94 -14.82
C GLY A 53 -7.53 8.42 -14.60
N HIS A 54 -8.39 8.06 -13.66
CA HIS A 54 -8.90 6.72 -13.36
C HIS A 54 -8.90 5.73 -14.54
N GLY A 55 -8.45 4.49 -14.30
CA GLY A 55 -8.52 3.40 -15.28
C GLY A 55 -7.63 3.60 -16.53
N SER A 56 -6.82 4.67 -16.57
CA SER A 56 -5.89 4.90 -17.67
C SER A 56 -4.81 3.82 -17.71
N ALA A 57 -4.54 3.31 -18.91
CA ALA A 57 -3.33 2.52 -19.15
C ALA A 57 -2.13 3.39 -18.80
N ALA A 58 -1.38 3.00 -17.76
CA ALA A 58 -0.21 3.74 -17.37
C ALA A 58 0.87 3.49 -18.45
N THR A 59 0.96 4.39 -19.43
CA THR A 59 2.03 4.35 -20.45
C THR A 59 3.40 4.66 -19.83
N GLU A 60 3.38 5.32 -18.66
CA GLU A 60 4.52 5.57 -17.78
C GLU A 60 4.24 4.89 -16.43
N ARG A 61 5.25 4.24 -15.84
CA ARG A 61 5.10 3.46 -14.60
C ARG A 61 4.54 4.36 -13.49
N VAL A 62 3.45 3.95 -12.84
CA VAL A 62 2.90 4.67 -11.67
C VAL A 62 3.53 4.09 -10.42
N MET A 63 3.95 4.94 -9.48
CA MET A 63 4.56 4.52 -8.22
C MET A 63 3.66 4.89 -7.05
N LEU A 64 3.28 3.90 -6.26
CA LEU A 64 2.81 4.12 -4.90
C LEU A 64 4.02 4.21 -3.98
N LEU A 65 4.15 5.33 -3.27
CA LEU A 65 5.22 5.56 -2.31
C LEU A 65 4.66 5.54 -0.89
N PHE A 66 4.84 4.43 -0.20
CA PHE A 66 4.47 4.30 1.20
C PHE A 66 5.63 4.76 2.07
N ARG A 67 5.39 5.82 2.84
CA ARG A 67 6.27 6.19 3.96
C ARG A 67 5.80 5.38 5.16
N LEU A 68 6.56 4.34 5.50
CA LEU A 68 6.19 3.45 6.57
C LEU A 68 6.50 4.16 7.89
N ARG A 69 5.45 4.67 8.53
CA ARG A 69 5.55 5.46 9.77
C ARG A 69 4.98 4.64 10.91
N SER A 70 5.70 4.62 12.03
CA SER A 70 5.14 4.31 13.33
C SER A 70 4.57 5.63 13.86
N GLN A 71 3.25 5.78 13.87
CA GLN A 71 2.64 7.08 14.19
C GLN A 71 2.66 7.38 15.69
N ASP A 72 2.77 6.38 16.57
CA ASP A 72 2.66 6.58 18.03
C ASP A 72 3.67 5.74 18.83
N GLY A 73 4.81 5.42 18.22
CA GLY A 73 5.68 4.34 18.68
C GLY A 73 5.10 2.97 18.27
N ILE A 74 5.98 1.97 18.24
CA ILE A 74 5.78 0.57 17.80
C ILE A 74 6.38 0.23 16.43
N VAL A 75 7.38 -0.65 16.54
CA VAL A 75 7.95 -1.65 15.64
C VAL A 75 7.99 -1.30 14.15
N PRO A 76 9.17 -0.91 13.62
CA PRO A 76 9.36 -0.77 12.18
C PRO A 76 8.92 -2.06 11.47
N VAL A 77 8.35 -1.91 10.28
CA VAL A 77 8.09 -3.07 9.43
C VAL A 77 9.39 -3.86 9.23
N VAL A 78 9.29 -5.18 9.21
CA VAL A 78 10.46 -6.05 9.02
C VAL A 78 10.45 -6.69 7.65
N ALA A 79 11.63 -7.07 7.16
CA ALA A 79 11.75 -7.81 5.92
C ALA A 79 10.93 -9.11 5.99
N ASN A 80 10.27 -9.45 4.89
CA ASN A 80 9.36 -10.61 4.77
C ASN A 80 8.06 -10.51 5.56
N GLU A 81 7.79 -9.40 6.25
CA GLU A 81 6.47 -9.13 6.82
C GLU A 81 5.43 -9.04 5.70
N VAL A 82 4.21 -9.56 5.94
CA VAL A 82 3.09 -9.43 5.00
C VAL A 82 2.22 -8.26 5.42
N LEU A 83 2.03 -7.32 4.50
CA LEU A 83 1.10 -6.21 4.65
C LEU A 83 -0.12 -6.42 3.76
N GLU A 84 -1.27 -5.94 4.24
CA GLU A 84 -2.50 -5.87 3.46
C GLU A 84 -2.73 -4.44 2.98
N LEU A 85 -2.81 -4.31 1.66
CA LEU A 85 -3.16 -3.07 0.98
C LEU A 85 -4.67 -2.99 0.79
N LEU A 86 -5.23 -1.87 1.20
CA LEU A 86 -6.65 -1.55 1.14
C LEU A 86 -6.87 -0.11 0.70
N VAL A 87 -8.09 0.19 0.28
CA VAL A 87 -8.50 1.55 -0.09
C VAL A 87 -9.62 2.02 0.81
N GLU A 88 -9.62 3.30 1.17
CA GLU A 88 -10.71 3.90 1.91
C GLU A 88 -11.99 3.88 1.05
N THR A 89 -13.11 3.46 1.64
CA THR A 89 -14.40 3.42 0.96
C THR A 89 -15.09 4.79 1.08
N PRO A 90 -15.32 5.51 -0.03
CA PRO A 90 -15.87 6.87 0.02
C PRO A 90 -17.20 6.93 0.80
N GLY A 91 -17.28 7.85 1.76
CA GLY A 91 -18.49 8.07 2.56
C GLY A 91 -18.71 7.05 3.69
N SER A 92 -17.70 6.26 4.04
CA SER A 92 -17.70 5.36 5.19
C SER A 92 -16.37 5.40 5.93
N GLU A 93 -16.35 5.00 7.20
CA GLU A 93 -15.11 4.81 7.97
C GLU A 93 -14.43 3.44 7.67
N GLY A 94 -14.77 2.82 6.53
CA GLY A 94 -14.37 1.47 6.18
C GLY A 94 -13.29 1.39 5.10
N TYR A 95 -12.57 0.27 5.10
CA TYR A 95 -11.59 -0.08 4.08
C TYR A 95 -12.11 -1.22 3.21
N ALA A 96 -11.82 -1.16 1.91
CA ALA A 96 -12.18 -2.19 0.94
C ALA A 96 -10.92 -2.80 0.31
N ASP A 97 -11.07 -4.02 -0.19
CA ASP A 97 -10.04 -4.67 -0.98
C ASP A 97 -9.73 -3.87 -2.25
N VAL A 98 -8.45 -3.81 -2.58
CA VAL A 98 -7.95 -3.23 -3.83
C VAL A 98 -7.22 -4.28 -4.64
N GLU A 99 -7.42 -4.25 -5.95
CA GLU A 99 -6.64 -4.99 -6.93
C GLU A 99 -5.65 -4.05 -7.62
N LEU A 100 -4.37 -4.43 -7.61
CA LEU A 100 -3.29 -3.66 -8.19
C LEU A 100 -2.57 -4.48 -9.26
N ASP A 101 -2.39 -3.90 -10.45
CA ASP A 101 -1.61 -4.48 -11.54
C ASP A 101 -0.11 -4.18 -11.30
N ILE A 102 0.51 -4.93 -10.39
CA ILE A 102 1.87 -4.68 -9.90
C ILE A 102 2.92 -5.13 -10.93
N LEU A 103 3.90 -4.24 -11.18
CA LEU A 103 5.11 -4.52 -11.93
C LEU A 103 6.28 -4.91 -11.02
N GLU A 104 6.45 -4.19 -9.91
CA GLU A 104 7.62 -4.33 -9.03
C GLU A 104 7.32 -3.80 -7.62
N ILE A 105 7.99 -4.37 -6.60
CA ILE A 105 7.91 -3.95 -5.19
C ILE A 105 9.34 -3.80 -4.65
N LEU A 106 9.67 -2.63 -4.09
CA LEU A 106 11.02 -2.27 -3.60
C LEU A 106 11.00 -1.67 -2.20
#